data_AF-A0A438HM85-F1
#
_entry.id   AF-A0A438HM85-F1
#
_cell.length_a   1.000
_cell.length_b   1.000
_cell.length_c   1.000
_cell.angle_alpha   90.00
_cell.angle_beta   90.00
_cell.angle_gamma   90.00
#
_symmetry.space_group_name_H-M   'P 1'
#
loop_
_entity.id
_entity.type
_entity.pdbx_description
1 polymer ?
#
loop_
_entity_poly.entity_id
_entity_poly.type
_entity_poly.pdbx_seq_one_letter_code
_entity_poly.pdbx_strand_id
1 'polypeptide(L)'
;MNSMNKPAYAAICTHSPMKPVLIFVSSRRQTRLTALDLIQFAASDEHPRQFLSMPEEALQMVLSQVTDQNLRHTLQFGIGLHHAGLNDKDRSLVEELFSNNKIQVLVCTSTLAWGVNLPAHLVIIKGTEFYDGKAKRYVDFPITDILQMMGRAGRPQYDQHGKAVILVHEPKKSFYKKFLYEPFPVESSLREHFHDHINAEIVSGTICHKEDAMHYLTWTYLFRRLMVNPAYYGLDDTDPEILSSYLSRLVQNTFEDLEDSGCIQMNEDNVEPMMLGSIASQYYLSYMTVSMFGSNIGPDTSLEVFLHILSGASEYDELPVRHNESLFCLCTGTVNIQLVGIDQDPRNIGMKESLLQKMSCLLSWVAPSGGFLTQLIS
;
A
#
# COMPACT_ATOMS: atom_id res chain seq x y z
N MET A 1 -3.49 -12.11 -19.34
CA MET A 1 -2.69 -12.78 -18.28
C MET A 1 -2.53 -14.29 -18.49
N ASN A 2 -3.50 -15.05 -19.01
CA ASN A 2 -3.36 -16.51 -19.20
C ASN A 2 -2.23 -16.89 -20.18
N SER A 3 -1.98 -16.07 -21.20
CA SER A 3 -0.86 -16.27 -22.15
C SER A 3 0.53 -16.24 -21.49
N MET A 4 0.65 -15.71 -20.28
CA MET A 4 1.92 -15.62 -19.53
C MET A 4 2.20 -16.87 -18.68
N ASN A 5 1.23 -17.77 -18.47
CA ASN A 5 1.42 -18.94 -17.61
C ASN A 5 2.35 -19.99 -18.24
N LYS A 6 2.22 -20.23 -19.55
CA LYS A 6 3.10 -21.14 -20.28
C LYS A 6 4.56 -20.65 -20.32
N PRO A 7 4.85 -19.36 -20.62
CA PRO A 7 6.19 -18.79 -20.46
C PRO A 7 6.72 -18.87 -19.02
N ALA A 8 5.88 -18.66 -18.00
CA ALA A 8 6.30 -18.79 -16.60
C ALA A 8 6.73 -20.23 -16.28
N TYR A 9 5.95 -21.23 -16.70
CA TYR A 9 6.34 -22.65 -16.55
C TYR A 9 7.66 -22.96 -17.27
N ALA A 10 7.80 -22.53 -18.53
CA ALA A 10 9.03 -22.73 -19.30
C ALA A 10 10.26 -22.08 -18.63
N ALA A 11 10.08 -20.90 -18.02
CA ALA A 11 11.14 -20.24 -17.26
C ALA A 11 11.56 -21.05 -16.02
N ILE A 12 10.62 -21.69 -15.32
CA ILE A 12 10.92 -22.59 -14.19
C ILE A 12 11.82 -23.73 -14.65
N CYS A 13 11.39 -24.47 -15.69
CA CYS A 13 12.13 -25.61 -16.21
C CYS A 13 13.53 -25.22 -16.72
N THR A 14 13.65 -24.04 -17.35
CA THR A 14 14.92 -23.59 -17.96
C THR A 14 15.89 -23.00 -16.96
N HIS A 15 15.39 -22.25 -15.96
CA HIS A 15 16.24 -21.43 -15.09
C HIS A 15 16.34 -21.94 -13.67
N SER A 16 15.39 -22.74 -13.20
CA SER A 16 15.34 -23.21 -11.81
C SER A 16 14.63 -24.57 -11.69
N PRO A 17 15.14 -25.63 -12.34
CA PRO A 17 14.46 -26.93 -12.39
C PRO A 17 14.34 -27.60 -11.01
N MET A 18 15.29 -27.38 -10.10
CA MET A 18 15.30 -28.00 -8.76
C MET A 18 15.41 -27.00 -7.60
N LYS A 19 15.47 -25.69 -7.91
CA LYS A 19 15.70 -24.64 -6.91
C LYS A 19 14.42 -23.82 -6.69
N PRO A 20 14.26 -23.15 -5.53
CA PRO A 20 13.06 -22.41 -5.20
C PRO A 20 12.74 -21.30 -6.20
N VAL A 21 11.46 -21.17 -6.51
CA VAL A 21 10.90 -20.19 -7.42
C VAL A 21 9.82 -19.38 -6.73
N LEU A 22 9.92 -18.06 -6.82
CA LEU A 22 8.91 -17.13 -6.35
C LEU A 22 8.21 -16.49 -7.56
N ILE A 23 6.88 -16.53 -7.61
CA ILE A 23 6.08 -15.97 -8.70
C ILE A 23 5.19 -14.88 -8.17
N PHE A 24 5.49 -13.63 -8.51
CA PHE A 24 4.66 -12.48 -8.18
C PHE A 24 3.53 -12.30 -9.19
N VAL A 25 2.32 -12.12 -8.68
CA VAL A 25 1.11 -11.85 -9.46
C VAL A 25 0.34 -10.66 -8.91
N SER A 26 -0.52 -10.07 -9.74
CA SER A 26 -1.19 -8.81 -9.42
C SER A 26 -2.43 -8.92 -8.52
N SER A 27 -2.96 -10.12 -8.27
CA SER A 27 -4.15 -10.28 -7.42
C SER A 27 -4.22 -11.63 -6.72
N ARG A 28 -5.01 -11.68 -5.63
CA ARG A 28 -5.31 -12.91 -4.88
C ARG A 28 -5.95 -13.98 -5.76
N ARG A 29 -6.86 -13.58 -6.66
CA ARG A 29 -7.46 -14.52 -7.62
C ARG A 29 -6.40 -15.09 -8.56
N GLN A 30 -5.44 -14.28 -8.97
CA GLN A 30 -4.40 -14.68 -9.89
C GLN A 30 -3.39 -15.65 -9.27
N THR A 31 -3.19 -15.67 -7.94
CA THR A 31 -2.30 -16.66 -7.31
C THR A 31 -2.84 -18.06 -7.56
N ARG A 32 -4.13 -18.27 -7.25
CA ARG A 32 -4.83 -19.54 -7.47
C ARG A 32 -4.84 -19.94 -8.93
N LEU A 33 -5.27 -19.06 -9.83
CA LEU A 33 -5.37 -19.39 -11.27
C LEU A 33 -4.00 -19.73 -11.86
N THR A 34 -2.95 -19.02 -11.47
CA THR A 34 -1.60 -19.31 -11.95
C THR A 34 -1.11 -20.66 -11.41
N ALA A 35 -1.35 -20.96 -10.13
CA ALA A 35 -0.97 -22.24 -9.54
C ALA A 35 -1.68 -23.43 -10.22
N LEU A 36 -2.99 -23.33 -10.48
CA LEU A 36 -3.75 -24.38 -11.18
C LEU A 36 -3.21 -24.63 -12.59
N ASP A 37 -2.91 -23.57 -13.35
CA ASP A 37 -2.36 -23.72 -14.69
C ASP A 37 -0.94 -24.34 -14.65
N LEU A 38 -0.12 -23.99 -13.66
CA LEU A 38 1.20 -24.61 -13.46
C LEU A 38 1.09 -26.11 -13.15
N ILE A 39 0.09 -26.52 -12.35
CA ILE A 39 -0.21 -27.94 -12.09
C ILE A 39 -0.58 -28.64 -13.40
N GLN A 40 -1.44 -28.03 -14.23
CA GLN A 40 -1.84 -28.61 -15.51
C GLN A 40 -0.66 -28.77 -16.48
N PHE A 41 0.26 -27.80 -16.52
CA PHE A 41 1.48 -27.92 -17.33
C PHE A 41 2.42 -28.99 -16.80
N ALA A 42 2.64 -29.06 -15.48
CA ALA A 42 3.44 -30.11 -14.86
C ALA A 42 2.84 -31.52 -15.07
N ALA A 43 1.51 -31.64 -15.04
CA ALA A 43 0.81 -32.88 -15.31
C ALA A 43 0.96 -33.36 -16.77
N SER A 44 1.27 -32.45 -17.69
CA SER A 44 1.53 -32.77 -19.09
C SER A 44 3.00 -33.15 -19.35
N ASP A 45 3.86 -33.04 -18.33
CA ASP A 45 5.29 -33.31 -18.37
C ASP A 45 5.61 -34.69 -17.77
N GLU A 46 6.84 -35.18 -17.94
CA GLU A 46 7.23 -36.51 -17.47
C GLU A 46 7.21 -36.65 -15.93
N HIS A 47 7.37 -35.53 -15.21
CA HIS A 47 7.52 -35.49 -13.76
C HIS A 47 6.47 -34.58 -13.09
N PRO A 48 5.22 -35.04 -12.93
CA PRO A 48 4.10 -34.22 -12.46
C PRO A 48 4.23 -33.71 -11.02
N ARG A 49 5.10 -34.33 -10.21
CA ARG A 49 5.37 -33.94 -8.81
C ARG A 49 6.77 -33.37 -8.60
N GLN A 50 7.42 -32.88 -9.65
CA GLN A 50 8.80 -32.36 -9.57
C GLN A 50 9.00 -31.25 -8.53
N PHE A 51 7.96 -30.47 -8.21
CA PHE A 51 8.05 -29.34 -7.28
C PHE A 51 7.94 -29.73 -5.81
N LEU A 52 7.73 -31.02 -5.50
CA LEU A 52 7.55 -31.51 -4.13
C LEU A 52 8.81 -32.24 -3.65
N SER A 53 9.39 -31.76 -2.56
CA SER A 53 10.60 -32.32 -1.95
C SER A 53 10.30 -32.88 -0.56
N MET A 54 9.21 -33.63 -0.43
CA MET A 54 8.81 -34.30 0.81
C MET A 54 8.14 -35.65 0.54
N PRO A 55 8.25 -36.61 1.48
CA PRO A 55 7.54 -37.88 1.39
C PRO A 55 6.03 -37.68 1.60
N GLU A 56 5.23 -38.61 1.10
CA GLU A 56 3.77 -38.53 1.12
C GLU A 56 3.21 -38.48 2.55
N GLU A 57 3.80 -39.21 3.50
CA GLU A 57 3.35 -39.22 4.89
C GLU A 57 3.49 -37.84 5.54
N ALA A 58 4.63 -37.16 5.30
CA ALA A 58 4.86 -35.81 5.79
C ALA A 58 3.91 -34.80 5.12
N LEU A 59 3.64 -34.97 3.82
CA LEU A 59 2.68 -34.16 3.10
C LEU A 59 1.28 -34.27 3.72
N GLN A 60 0.80 -35.49 4.00
CA GLN A 60 -0.54 -35.68 4.59
C GLN A 60 -0.67 -35.00 5.97
N MET A 61 0.39 -35.04 6.79
CA MET A 61 0.41 -34.31 8.06
C MET A 61 0.28 -32.80 7.86
N VAL A 62 1.01 -32.23 6.91
CA VAL A 62 0.93 -30.80 6.57
C VAL A 62 -0.47 -30.43 6.05
N LEU A 63 -1.02 -31.21 5.12
CA LEU A 63 -2.33 -30.94 4.51
C LEU A 63 -3.49 -30.99 5.51
N SER A 64 -3.35 -31.77 6.58
CA SER A 64 -4.34 -31.83 7.67
C SER A 64 -4.43 -30.53 8.48
N GLN A 65 -3.35 -29.74 8.51
CA GLN A 65 -3.27 -28.48 9.25
C GLN A 65 -3.76 -27.28 8.42
N VAL A 66 -3.67 -27.38 7.09
CA VAL A 66 -4.07 -26.32 6.15
C VAL A 66 -5.58 -26.14 6.19
N THR A 67 -6.07 -24.91 6.32
CA THR A 67 -7.52 -24.65 6.32
C THR A 67 -8.06 -24.26 4.94
N ASP A 68 -7.31 -23.49 4.15
CA ASP A 68 -7.73 -23.07 2.82
C ASP A 68 -7.72 -24.24 1.82
N GLN A 69 -8.86 -24.49 1.19
CA GLN A 69 -9.05 -25.62 0.27
C GLN A 69 -8.21 -25.50 -0.99
N ASN A 70 -8.02 -24.28 -1.51
CA ASN A 70 -7.24 -24.06 -2.73
C ASN A 70 -5.75 -24.31 -2.44
N LEU A 71 -5.26 -23.80 -1.31
CA LEU A 71 -3.90 -24.02 -0.85
C LEU A 71 -3.63 -25.50 -0.59
N ARG A 72 -4.56 -26.20 0.08
CA ARG A 72 -4.46 -27.65 0.30
C ARG A 72 -4.37 -28.41 -1.03
N HIS A 73 -5.08 -27.99 -2.06
CA HIS A 73 -4.99 -28.61 -3.37
C HIS A 73 -3.64 -28.33 -4.05
N THR A 74 -3.16 -27.09 -4.07
CA THR A 74 -1.92 -26.74 -4.79
C THR A 74 -0.67 -27.28 -4.09
N LEU A 75 -0.68 -27.38 -2.75
CA LEU A 75 0.45 -27.93 -1.98
C LEU A 75 0.73 -29.40 -2.29
N GLN A 76 -0.28 -30.18 -2.69
CA GLN A 76 -0.10 -31.58 -3.11
C GLN A 76 0.86 -31.73 -4.31
N PHE A 77 1.01 -30.66 -5.08
CA PHE A 77 1.88 -30.59 -6.25
C PHE A 77 3.14 -29.76 -5.99
N GLY A 78 3.44 -29.40 -4.74
CA GLY A 78 4.61 -28.61 -4.40
C GLY A 78 4.50 -27.11 -4.76
N ILE A 79 3.28 -26.60 -4.91
CA ILE A 79 3.01 -25.18 -5.22
C ILE A 79 2.26 -24.53 -4.06
N GLY A 80 2.91 -23.56 -3.39
CA GLY A 80 2.30 -22.75 -2.34
C GLY A 80 1.58 -21.51 -2.89
N LEU A 81 0.59 -21.02 -2.13
CA LEU A 81 -0.07 -19.73 -2.36
C LEU A 81 0.24 -18.79 -1.19
N HIS A 82 0.50 -17.51 -1.47
CA HIS A 82 0.68 -16.51 -0.42
C HIS A 82 -0.01 -15.18 -0.77
N HIS A 83 -0.97 -14.78 0.05
CA HIS A 83 -1.63 -13.50 -0.07
C HIS A 83 -2.31 -13.10 1.24
N ALA A 84 -2.63 -11.81 1.39
CA ALA A 84 -3.29 -11.25 2.57
C ALA A 84 -4.68 -11.85 2.90
N GLY A 85 -5.29 -12.62 1.99
CA GLY A 85 -6.56 -13.33 2.27
C GLY A 85 -6.40 -14.70 2.95
N LEU A 86 -5.17 -15.22 3.13
CA LEU A 86 -4.93 -16.44 3.88
C LEU A 86 -4.86 -16.12 5.38
N ASN A 87 -5.28 -17.07 6.22
CA ASN A 87 -5.10 -16.91 7.66
C ASN A 87 -3.61 -17.02 8.05
N ASP A 88 -3.27 -16.56 9.24
CA ASP A 88 -1.88 -16.46 9.70
C ASP A 88 -1.20 -17.83 9.78
N LYS A 89 -1.95 -18.85 10.23
CA LYS A 89 -1.46 -20.23 10.34
C LYS A 89 -1.04 -20.80 8.98
N ASP A 90 -1.90 -20.68 7.97
CA ASP A 90 -1.64 -21.15 6.61
C ASP A 90 -0.50 -20.34 5.97
N ARG A 91 -0.42 -19.02 6.23
CA ARG A 91 0.70 -18.19 5.75
C ARG A 91 2.03 -18.67 6.31
N SER A 92 2.16 -18.74 7.64
CA SER A 92 3.40 -19.18 8.29
C SER A 92 3.81 -20.59 7.88
N LEU A 93 2.84 -21.50 7.74
CA LEU A 93 3.10 -22.86 7.28
C LEU A 93 3.71 -22.87 5.86
N VAL A 94 3.13 -22.11 4.92
CA VAL A 94 3.65 -22.05 3.54
C VAL A 94 5.03 -21.41 3.48
N GLU A 95 5.28 -20.36 4.28
CA GLU A 95 6.58 -19.71 4.38
C GLU A 95 7.66 -20.68 4.91
N GLU A 96 7.31 -21.49 5.92
CA GLU A 96 8.20 -22.51 6.48
C GLU A 96 8.50 -23.62 5.46
N LEU A 97 7.47 -24.13 4.78
CA LEU A 97 7.63 -25.15 3.74
C LEU A 97 8.53 -24.68 2.60
N PHE A 98 8.39 -23.42 2.17
CA PHE A 98 9.21 -22.83 1.12
C PHE A 98 10.65 -22.61 1.58
N SER A 99 10.85 -22.05 2.78
CA SER A 99 12.18 -21.78 3.35
C SER A 99 13.00 -23.06 3.52
N ASN A 100 12.32 -24.14 3.92
CA ASN A 100 12.93 -25.46 4.11
C ASN A 100 13.04 -26.28 2.79
N ASN A 101 12.81 -25.64 1.63
CA ASN A 101 12.83 -26.25 0.30
C ASN A 101 11.92 -27.50 0.18
N LYS A 102 10.84 -27.58 0.96
CA LYS A 102 9.88 -28.69 0.90
C LYS A 102 8.91 -28.55 -0.26
N ILE A 103 8.59 -27.30 -0.60
CA ILE A 103 7.91 -26.91 -1.83
C ILE A 103 8.86 -26.05 -2.66
N GLN A 104 8.83 -26.23 -3.98
CA GLN A 104 9.73 -25.50 -4.87
C GLN A 104 9.14 -24.18 -5.34
N VAL A 105 7.82 -24.10 -5.54
CA VAL A 105 7.18 -22.92 -6.15
C VAL A 105 6.26 -22.23 -5.15
N LEU A 106 6.39 -20.92 -5.03
CA LEU A 106 5.49 -20.08 -4.25
C LEU A 106 4.89 -18.99 -5.13
N VAL A 107 3.57 -18.96 -5.25
CA VAL A 107 2.83 -17.92 -5.99
C VAL A 107 2.25 -16.90 -5.03
N CYS A 108 2.71 -15.65 -5.12
CA CYS A 108 2.42 -14.62 -4.14
C CYS A 108 1.97 -13.28 -4.73
N THR A 109 1.28 -12.47 -3.93
CA THR A 109 0.99 -11.06 -4.27
C THR A 109 2.19 -10.15 -3.99
N SER A 110 2.19 -8.95 -4.57
CA SER A 110 3.25 -7.94 -4.41
C SER A 110 3.60 -7.61 -2.95
N THR A 111 2.63 -7.69 -2.04
CA THR A 111 2.81 -7.43 -0.60
C THR A 111 3.90 -8.27 0.07
N LEU A 112 4.16 -9.48 -0.45
CA LEU A 112 5.22 -10.35 0.09
C LEU A 112 6.62 -9.77 -0.16
N ALA A 113 6.78 -8.95 -1.20
CA ALA A 113 8.07 -8.33 -1.53
C ALA A 113 8.60 -7.44 -0.39
N TRP A 114 7.71 -6.87 0.43
CA TRP A 114 8.06 -6.01 1.56
C TRP A 114 8.00 -6.72 2.91
N GLY A 115 7.04 -7.65 3.08
CA GLY A 115 6.68 -8.16 4.41
C GLY A 115 7.55 -9.31 4.97
N VAL A 116 8.20 -10.11 4.12
CA VAL A 116 8.89 -11.33 4.58
C VAL A 116 10.18 -11.56 3.80
N ASN A 117 11.21 -12.05 4.49
CA ASN A 117 12.49 -12.40 3.87
C ASN A 117 12.51 -13.85 3.34
N LEU A 118 11.89 -14.07 2.18
CA LEU A 118 11.93 -15.35 1.47
C LEU A 118 12.71 -15.24 0.16
N PRO A 119 14.05 -15.41 0.18
CA PRO A 119 14.85 -15.37 -1.03
C PRO A 119 14.66 -16.66 -1.85
N ALA A 120 14.56 -16.52 -3.16
CA ALA A 120 14.39 -17.62 -4.11
C ALA A 120 15.53 -17.63 -5.13
N HIS A 121 15.79 -18.76 -5.78
CA HIS A 121 16.78 -18.80 -6.86
C HIS A 121 16.28 -18.05 -8.11
N LEU A 122 15.00 -18.27 -8.44
CA LEU A 122 14.31 -17.63 -9.55
C LEU A 122 13.13 -16.81 -9.03
N VAL A 123 13.04 -15.56 -9.46
CA VAL A 123 11.83 -14.75 -9.32
C VAL A 123 11.19 -14.57 -10.69
N ILE A 124 9.88 -14.77 -10.76
CA ILE A 124 9.06 -14.48 -11.93
C ILE A 124 8.06 -13.39 -11.57
N ILE A 125 8.16 -12.24 -12.23
CA ILE A 125 7.15 -11.18 -12.11
C ILE A 125 6.18 -11.36 -13.26
N LYS A 126 5.00 -11.91 -12.97
CA LYS A 126 4.00 -12.26 -13.97
C LYS A 126 3.01 -11.10 -14.16
N GLY A 127 3.34 -10.22 -15.10
CA GLY A 127 2.60 -9.00 -15.38
C GLY A 127 3.06 -7.86 -14.46
N THR A 128 3.19 -6.67 -15.03
CA THR A 128 3.67 -5.47 -14.32
C THR A 128 2.56 -4.47 -14.03
N GLU A 129 1.31 -4.91 -14.09
CA GLU A 129 0.12 -4.07 -13.91
C GLU A 129 -0.80 -4.67 -12.84
N PHE A 130 -1.44 -3.80 -12.06
CA PHE A 130 -2.53 -4.15 -11.17
C PHE A 130 -3.76 -3.30 -11.47
N TYR A 131 -4.93 -3.79 -11.07
CA TYR A 131 -6.17 -3.03 -11.26
C TYR A 131 -6.32 -2.04 -10.11
N ASP A 132 -6.29 -0.75 -10.44
CA ASP A 132 -6.63 0.30 -9.50
C ASP A 132 -8.15 0.54 -9.49
N GLY A 133 -8.70 0.43 -8.28
CA GLY A 133 -10.11 0.65 -8.01
C GLY A 133 -10.56 2.09 -8.20
N LYS A 134 -9.71 3.04 -7.79
CA LYS A 134 -10.00 4.47 -7.81
C LYS A 134 -10.03 4.96 -9.25
N ALA A 135 -8.99 4.67 -10.02
CA ALA A 135 -8.92 5.02 -11.44
C ALA A 135 -9.73 4.07 -12.37
N LYS A 136 -10.32 2.99 -11.83
CA LYS A 136 -11.08 1.96 -12.58
C LYS A 136 -10.34 1.42 -13.80
N ARG A 137 -9.02 1.32 -13.72
CA ARG A 137 -8.15 0.91 -14.83
C ARG A 137 -6.96 0.11 -14.33
N TYR A 138 -6.31 -0.59 -15.24
CA TYR A 138 -5.01 -1.17 -14.95
C TYR A 138 -3.95 -0.06 -14.93
N VAL A 139 -3.17 -0.03 -13.86
CA VAL A 139 -2.04 0.86 -13.66
C VAL A 139 -0.77 0.02 -13.46
N ASP A 140 0.36 0.59 -13.83
CA ASP A 140 1.65 -0.08 -13.64
C ASP A 140 2.01 -0.15 -12.16
N PHE A 141 2.67 -1.24 -11.77
CA PHE A 141 3.34 -1.28 -10.48
C PHE A 141 4.41 -0.19 -10.42
N PRO A 142 4.56 0.48 -9.25
CA PRO A 142 5.72 1.30 -8.98
C PRO A 142 7.00 0.52 -9.27
N ILE A 143 7.99 1.17 -9.89
CA ILE A 143 9.26 0.52 -10.22
C ILE A 143 9.97 -0.02 -8.95
N THR A 144 9.79 0.66 -7.82
CA THR A 144 10.29 0.26 -6.51
C THR A 144 9.76 -1.11 -6.10
N ASP A 145 8.48 -1.39 -6.31
CA ASP A 145 7.89 -2.70 -6.04
C ASP A 145 8.48 -3.78 -6.96
N ILE A 146 8.68 -3.46 -8.25
CA ILE A 146 9.32 -4.37 -9.21
C ILE A 146 10.77 -4.67 -8.80
N LEU A 147 11.52 -3.66 -8.36
CA LEU A 147 12.88 -3.82 -7.85
C LEU A 147 12.92 -4.64 -6.56
N GLN A 148 11.97 -4.46 -5.64
CA GLN A 148 11.87 -5.27 -4.42
C GLN A 148 11.52 -6.72 -4.73
N MET A 149 10.57 -6.96 -5.64
CA MET A 149 10.23 -8.31 -6.11
C MET A 149 11.46 -8.97 -6.73
N MET A 150 12.14 -8.29 -7.64
CA MET A 150 13.37 -8.77 -8.27
C MET A 150 14.48 -9.03 -7.24
N GLY A 151 14.60 -8.19 -6.21
CA GLY A 151 15.58 -8.33 -5.14
C GLY A 151 15.42 -9.59 -4.29
N ARG A 152 14.29 -10.30 -4.40
CA ARG A 152 14.10 -11.64 -3.82
C ARG A 152 14.81 -12.74 -4.61
N ALA A 153 15.34 -12.44 -5.80
CA ALA A 153 16.13 -13.37 -6.60
C ALA A 153 17.57 -13.42 -6.11
N GLY A 154 18.04 -14.62 -5.82
CA GLY A 154 19.36 -14.87 -5.26
C GLY A 154 19.29 -15.18 -3.77
N ARG A 155 19.95 -16.26 -3.37
CA ARG A 155 20.05 -16.70 -1.98
C ARG A 155 21.52 -16.60 -1.57
N PRO A 156 21.92 -15.53 -0.85
CA PRO A 156 23.26 -15.43 -0.30
C PRO A 156 23.61 -16.71 0.46
N GLN A 157 24.84 -17.19 0.34
CA GLN A 157 25.34 -18.46 0.92
C GLN A 157 24.88 -19.75 0.22
N TYR A 158 23.76 -19.76 -0.51
CA TYR A 158 23.25 -20.98 -1.17
C TYR A 158 23.48 -21.00 -2.68
N ASP A 159 23.33 -19.86 -3.35
CA ASP A 159 23.42 -19.75 -4.80
C ASP A 159 24.55 -18.80 -5.24
N GLN A 160 25.23 -19.15 -6.33
CA GLN A 160 26.23 -18.28 -6.97
C GLN A 160 25.59 -17.14 -7.78
N HIS A 161 24.38 -17.38 -8.31
CA HIS A 161 23.64 -16.43 -9.13
C HIS A 161 22.14 -16.52 -8.79
N GLY A 162 21.44 -15.39 -8.82
CA GLY A 162 19.98 -15.31 -8.84
C GLY A 162 19.49 -14.99 -10.26
N LYS A 163 18.29 -15.43 -10.61
CA LYS A 163 17.65 -15.11 -11.89
C LYS A 163 16.30 -14.43 -11.65
N ALA A 164 16.01 -13.40 -12.45
CA ALA A 164 14.71 -12.75 -12.45
C ALA A 164 14.15 -12.72 -13.87
N VAL A 165 12.88 -13.09 -14.03
CA VAL A 165 12.16 -13.07 -15.30
C VAL A 165 10.95 -12.16 -15.15
N ILE A 166 10.89 -11.10 -15.95
CA ILE A 166 9.80 -10.13 -15.92
C ILE A 166 8.97 -10.32 -17.18
N LEU A 167 7.72 -10.73 -17.00
CA LEU A 167 6.75 -10.89 -18.08
C LEU A 167 5.95 -9.59 -18.20
N VAL A 168 6.24 -8.84 -19.25
CA VAL A 168 5.71 -7.50 -19.47
C VAL A 168 5.14 -7.35 -20.88
N HIS A 169 4.23 -6.39 -21.06
CA HIS A 169 3.74 -5.99 -22.37
C HIS A 169 4.87 -5.35 -23.20
N GLU A 170 5.02 -5.75 -24.47
CA GLU A 170 6.18 -5.40 -25.32
C GLU A 170 6.51 -3.89 -25.37
N PRO A 171 5.54 -2.95 -25.48
CA PRO A 171 5.81 -1.52 -25.46
C PRO A 171 6.52 -1.01 -24.19
N LYS A 172 6.31 -1.67 -23.04
CA LYS A 172 6.90 -1.27 -21.75
C LYS A 172 8.25 -1.93 -21.48
N LYS A 173 8.67 -2.89 -22.32
CA LYS A 173 9.93 -3.64 -22.16
C LYS A 173 11.15 -2.73 -22.12
N SER A 174 11.22 -1.74 -23.01
CA SER A 174 12.34 -0.79 -23.05
C SER A 174 12.41 0.07 -21.79
N PHE A 175 11.26 0.46 -21.23
CA PHE A 175 11.18 1.20 -19.97
C PHE A 175 11.79 0.39 -18.82
N TYR A 176 11.31 -0.85 -18.60
CA TYR A 176 11.87 -1.70 -17.54
C TYR A 176 13.34 -2.02 -17.79
N LYS A 177 13.73 -2.35 -19.03
CA LYS A 177 15.14 -2.62 -19.33
C LYS A 177 16.04 -1.46 -18.94
N LYS A 178 15.63 -0.21 -19.20
CA LYS A 178 16.41 0.97 -18.81
C LYS A 178 16.55 1.06 -17.29
N PHE A 179 15.44 1.05 -16.55
CA PHE A 179 15.44 1.30 -15.10
C PHE A 179 15.86 0.11 -14.22
N LEU A 180 16.09 -1.06 -14.81
CA LEU A 180 16.70 -2.19 -14.11
C LEU A 180 18.24 -2.13 -14.12
N TYR A 181 18.83 -1.46 -15.11
CA TYR A 181 20.29 -1.33 -15.25
C TYR A 181 20.79 0.08 -14.94
N GLU A 182 19.93 1.08 -15.07
CA GLU A 182 20.20 2.46 -14.67
C GLU A 182 19.42 2.81 -13.40
N PRO A 183 20.01 3.60 -12.49
CA PRO A 183 19.31 4.05 -11.29
C PRO A 183 18.06 4.85 -11.66
N PHE A 184 16.96 4.55 -11.00
CA PHE A 184 15.71 5.27 -11.20
C PHE A 184 15.81 6.69 -10.62
N PRO A 185 15.48 7.75 -11.39
CA PRO A 185 15.48 9.11 -10.86
C PRO A 185 14.39 9.26 -9.81
N VAL A 186 14.77 9.70 -8.62
CA VAL A 186 13.83 10.00 -7.53
C VAL A 186 13.49 11.49 -7.58
N GLU A 187 12.20 11.79 -7.57
CA GLU A 187 11.67 13.16 -7.54
C GLU A 187 10.91 13.39 -6.23
N SER A 188 10.73 14.65 -5.85
CA SER A 188 9.97 15.00 -4.65
C SER A 188 8.47 15.01 -4.93
N SER A 189 7.71 14.37 -4.06
CA SER A 189 6.23 14.44 -4.04
C SER A 189 5.71 15.39 -2.95
N LEU A 190 6.60 16.19 -2.34
CA LEU A 190 6.25 17.06 -1.21
C LEU A 190 5.13 18.05 -1.55
N ARG A 191 5.05 18.49 -2.81
CA ARG A 191 4.04 19.45 -3.28
C ARG A 191 2.60 18.99 -3.00
N GLU A 192 2.33 17.69 -3.09
CA GLU A 192 0.97 17.13 -2.91
C GLU A 192 0.53 17.10 -1.44
N HIS A 193 1.49 17.09 -0.51
CA HIS A 193 1.25 17.01 0.94
C HIS A 193 1.76 18.25 1.69
N PHE A 194 2.03 19.33 0.96
CA PHE A 194 2.75 20.48 1.48
C PHE A 194 1.95 21.22 2.57
N HIS A 195 0.63 21.32 2.41
CA HIS A 195 -0.29 21.91 3.39
C HIS A 195 -0.19 21.27 4.77
N ASP A 196 -0.21 19.93 4.84
CA ASP A 196 -0.18 19.20 6.10
C ASP A 196 1.17 19.38 6.82
N HIS A 197 2.27 19.42 6.06
CA HIS A 197 3.61 19.68 6.61
C HIS A 197 3.74 21.12 7.14
N ILE A 198 3.30 22.13 6.37
CA ILE A 198 3.36 23.52 6.81
C ILE A 198 2.49 23.73 8.04
N ASN A 199 1.28 23.19 8.07
CA ASN A 199 0.42 23.24 9.26
C ASN A 199 1.10 22.60 10.48
N ALA A 200 1.74 21.44 10.32
CA ALA A 200 2.47 20.80 11.41
C ALA A 200 3.64 21.65 11.94
N GLU A 201 4.39 22.32 11.05
CA GLU A 201 5.53 23.17 11.43
C GLU A 201 5.11 24.52 12.04
N ILE A 202 3.93 25.04 11.70
CA ILE A 202 3.33 26.19 12.36
C ILE A 202 2.91 25.79 13.79
N VAL A 203 2.26 24.63 13.95
CA VAL A 203 1.89 24.10 15.27
C VAL A 203 3.12 23.79 16.13
N SER A 204 4.23 23.35 15.53
CA SER A 204 5.49 23.09 16.24
C SER A 204 6.21 24.37 16.68
N GLY A 205 5.82 25.53 16.13
CA GLY A 205 6.49 26.82 16.35
C GLY A 205 7.79 26.98 15.56
N THR A 206 8.04 26.12 14.56
CA THR A 206 9.20 26.25 13.65
C THR A 206 8.96 27.32 12.60
N ILE A 207 7.71 27.48 12.15
CA ILE A 207 7.28 28.51 11.21
C ILE A 207 6.38 29.49 11.96
N CYS A 208 6.90 30.69 12.22
CA CYS A 208 6.14 31.77 12.86
C CYS A 208 5.82 32.91 11.88
N HIS A 209 6.62 33.06 10.82
CA HIS A 209 6.49 34.09 9.80
C HIS A 209 6.48 33.46 8.40
N LYS A 210 5.98 34.20 7.40
CA LYS A 210 6.00 33.75 5.99
C LYS A 210 7.41 33.45 5.48
N GLU A 211 8.40 34.23 5.93
CA GLU A 211 9.81 34.05 5.57
C GLU A 211 10.37 32.71 6.08
N ASP A 212 9.92 32.25 7.25
CA ASP A 212 10.35 30.98 7.84
C ASP A 212 9.93 29.80 6.96
N ALA A 213 8.76 29.87 6.32
CA ALA A 213 8.29 28.85 5.37
C ALA A 213 9.16 28.79 4.10
N MET A 214 9.61 29.94 3.61
CA MET A 214 10.57 30.00 2.51
C MET A 214 11.90 29.37 2.90
N HIS A 215 12.39 29.67 4.10
CA HIS A 215 13.59 29.04 4.66
C HIS A 215 13.41 27.53 4.81
N TYR A 216 12.30 27.06 5.38
CA TYR A 216 11.97 25.64 5.52
C TYR A 216 12.04 24.90 4.18
N LEU A 217 11.46 25.47 3.12
CA LEU A 217 11.51 24.88 1.79
C LEU A 217 12.95 24.65 1.29
N THR A 218 13.90 25.53 1.61
CA THR A 218 15.31 25.36 1.18
C THR A 218 15.99 24.11 1.75
N TRP A 219 15.49 23.58 2.87
CA TRP A 219 15.98 22.35 3.50
C TRP A 219 15.38 21.08 2.91
N THR A 220 14.38 21.21 2.03
CA THR A 220 13.64 20.06 1.50
C THR A 220 14.32 19.42 0.28
N TYR A 221 13.99 18.16 0.03
CA TYR A 221 14.39 17.48 -1.21
C TYR A 221 13.77 18.14 -2.46
N LEU A 222 12.58 18.74 -2.32
CA LEU A 222 11.90 19.49 -3.39
C LEU A 222 12.79 20.62 -3.91
N PHE A 223 13.36 21.43 -3.02
CA PHE A 223 14.24 22.53 -3.41
C PHE A 223 15.47 22.03 -4.18
N ARG A 224 16.10 20.94 -3.73
CA ARG A 224 17.24 20.33 -4.42
C ARG A 224 16.86 19.83 -5.81
N ARG A 225 15.66 19.26 -5.98
CA ARG A 225 15.21 18.73 -7.29
C ARG A 225 14.74 19.83 -8.25
N LEU A 226 14.14 20.90 -7.76
CA LEU A 226 13.76 22.05 -8.58
C LEU A 226 14.96 22.65 -9.33
N MET A 227 16.14 22.68 -8.70
CA MET A 227 17.37 23.17 -9.34
C MET A 227 17.92 22.24 -10.43
N VAL A 228 17.60 20.94 -10.38
CA VAL A 228 18.18 19.92 -11.28
C VAL A 228 17.21 19.53 -12.41
N ASN A 229 15.92 19.50 -12.12
CA ASN A 229 14.88 19.07 -13.06
C ASN A 229 13.61 19.93 -12.91
N PRO A 230 13.66 21.24 -13.25
CA PRO A 230 12.53 22.16 -13.12
C PRO A 230 11.32 21.73 -13.97
N ALA A 231 11.58 21.16 -15.15
CA ALA A 231 10.55 20.72 -16.09
C ALA A 231 9.58 19.69 -15.49
N TYR A 232 10.05 18.84 -14.58
CA TYR A 232 9.19 17.88 -13.86
C TYR A 232 8.13 18.58 -12.98
N TYR A 233 8.47 19.74 -12.43
CA TYR A 233 7.59 20.52 -11.57
C TYR A 233 6.76 21.57 -12.34
N GLY A 234 6.87 21.57 -13.68
CA GLY A 234 6.16 22.51 -14.56
C GLY A 234 6.83 23.88 -14.68
N LEU A 235 8.16 23.93 -14.54
CA LEU A 235 8.97 25.13 -14.72
C LEU A 235 9.84 25.03 -15.98
N ASP A 236 9.84 26.06 -16.80
CA ASP A 236 10.54 26.08 -18.10
C ASP A 236 12.04 26.38 -17.96
N ASP A 237 12.45 27.12 -16.92
CA ASP A 237 13.84 27.52 -16.70
C ASP A 237 14.26 27.41 -15.21
N THR A 238 15.57 27.35 -15.00
CA THR A 238 16.26 27.33 -13.70
C THR A 238 16.64 28.73 -13.20
N ASP A 239 16.18 29.79 -13.87
CA ASP A 239 16.49 31.15 -13.47
C ASP A 239 16.11 31.40 -12.00
N PRO A 240 17.04 31.93 -11.17
CA PRO A 240 16.79 32.13 -9.74
C PRO A 240 15.54 32.94 -9.43
N GLU A 241 15.20 33.91 -10.29
CA GLU A 241 14.00 34.74 -10.14
C GLU A 241 12.71 33.92 -10.34
N ILE A 242 12.68 33.03 -11.34
CA ILE A 242 11.54 32.16 -11.63
C ILE A 242 11.36 31.15 -10.49
N LEU A 243 12.45 30.55 -10.00
CA LEU A 243 12.43 29.63 -8.87
C LEU A 243 11.92 30.30 -7.59
N SER A 244 12.42 31.50 -7.28
CA SER A 244 11.99 32.27 -6.12
C SER A 244 10.50 32.63 -6.22
N SER A 245 10.04 33.09 -7.38
CA SER A 245 8.63 33.38 -7.64
C SER A 245 7.75 32.14 -7.51
N TYR A 246 8.20 30.99 -7.99
CA TYR A 246 7.48 29.72 -7.85
C TYR A 246 7.34 29.29 -6.39
N LEU A 247 8.43 29.31 -5.62
CA LEU A 247 8.41 28.94 -4.20
C LEU A 247 7.55 29.91 -3.38
N SER A 248 7.67 31.22 -3.63
CA SER A 248 6.85 32.23 -2.98
C SER A 248 5.36 32.03 -3.24
N ARG A 249 4.98 31.75 -4.49
CA ARG A 249 3.60 31.42 -4.86
C ARG A 249 3.13 30.11 -4.23
N LEU A 250 3.97 29.08 -4.15
CA LEU A 250 3.64 27.83 -3.48
C LEU A 250 3.33 28.06 -2.00
N VAL A 251 4.19 28.81 -1.30
CA VAL A 251 3.97 29.18 0.11
C VAL A 251 2.70 30.02 0.26
N GLN A 252 2.55 31.09 -0.52
CA GLN A 252 1.40 31.98 -0.40
C GLN A 252 0.08 31.23 -0.60
N ASN A 253 -0.04 30.42 -1.66
CA ASN A 253 -1.24 29.60 -1.89
C ASN A 253 -1.51 28.63 -0.73
N THR A 254 -0.47 28.02 -0.17
CA THR A 254 -0.62 27.05 0.93
C THR A 254 -1.13 27.74 2.20
N PHE A 255 -0.64 28.94 2.49
CA PHE A 255 -1.09 29.72 3.63
C PHE A 255 -2.54 30.19 3.45
N GLU A 256 -2.89 30.67 2.25
CA GLU A 256 -4.28 31.03 1.90
C GLU A 256 -5.23 29.83 2.07
N ASP A 257 -4.89 28.66 1.51
CA ASP A 257 -5.70 27.44 1.61
C ASP A 257 -5.87 26.96 3.07
N LEU A 258 -4.83 27.11 3.90
CA LEU A 258 -4.86 26.72 5.31
C LEU A 258 -5.66 27.72 6.17
N GLU A 259 -5.61 29.01 5.84
CA GLU A 259 -6.42 30.05 6.48
C GLU A 259 -7.90 29.88 6.13
N ASP A 260 -8.22 29.66 4.86
CA ASP A 260 -9.59 29.36 4.39
C ASP A 260 -10.16 28.09 5.04
N SER A 261 -9.30 27.13 5.34
CA SER A 261 -9.66 25.88 6.04
C SER A 261 -9.81 26.05 7.56
N GLY A 262 -9.52 27.23 8.11
CA GLY A 262 -9.56 27.51 9.55
C GLY A 262 -8.47 26.80 10.36
N CYS A 263 -7.40 26.35 9.70
CA CYS A 263 -6.28 25.65 10.34
C CYS A 263 -5.28 26.63 10.96
N ILE A 264 -5.07 27.77 10.32
CA ILE A 264 -4.14 28.82 10.74
C ILE A 264 -4.83 30.18 10.73
N GLN A 265 -4.27 31.14 11.46
CA GLN A 265 -4.67 32.54 11.41
C GLN A 265 -3.47 33.38 10.99
N MET A 266 -3.63 34.23 9.98
CA MET A 266 -2.58 35.11 9.49
C MET A 266 -2.79 36.54 10.01
N ASN A 267 -1.76 37.06 10.69
CA ASN A 267 -1.61 38.48 10.99
C ASN A 267 -0.61 39.09 9.98
N GLU A 268 -0.35 40.40 10.02
CA GLU A 268 0.45 41.13 9.00
C GLU A 268 1.68 40.34 8.50
N ASP A 269 2.56 39.92 9.42
CA ASP A 269 3.74 39.09 9.11
C ASP A 269 3.79 37.76 9.89
N ASN A 270 2.91 37.58 10.87
CA ASN A 270 2.94 36.44 11.80
C ASN A 270 1.83 35.44 11.49
N VAL A 271 2.09 34.16 11.76
CA VAL A 271 1.13 33.08 11.59
C VAL A 271 1.02 32.26 12.85
N GLU A 272 -0.23 32.06 13.29
CA GLU A 272 -0.54 31.33 14.52
C GLU A 272 -1.43 30.12 14.20
N PRO A 273 -1.21 28.97 14.85
CA PRO A 273 -2.05 27.80 14.65
C PRO A 273 -3.41 27.98 15.34
N MET A 274 -4.48 27.57 14.66
CA MET A 274 -5.81 27.48 15.26
C MET A 274 -6.05 26.10 15.88
N MET A 275 -7.20 25.92 16.52
CA MET A 275 -7.60 24.64 17.11
C MET A 275 -7.67 23.52 16.07
N LEU A 276 -8.22 23.79 14.88
CA LEU A 276 -8.31 22.80 13.81
C LEU A 276 -6.92 22.40 13.29
N GLY A 277 -6.02 23.36 13.09
CA GLY A 277 -4.63 23.08 12.70
C GLY A 277 -3.89 22.24 13.74
N SER A 278 -4.11 22.55 15.03
CA SER A 278 -3.56 21.78 16.16
C SER A 278 -4.05 20.33 16.17
N ILE A 279 -5.34 20.09 15.90
CA ILE A 279 -5.94 18.76 15.80
C ILE A 279 -5.36 18.01 14.58
N ALA A 280 -5.29 18.66 13.42
CA ALA A 280 -4.74 18.06 12.21
C ALA A 280 -3.29 17.57 12.42
N SER A 281 -2.45 18.40 13.05
CA SER A 281 -1.06 18.06 13.38
C SER A 281 -0.96 16.94 14.42
N GLN A 282 -1.70 17.03 15.53
CA GLN A 282 -1.64 16.06 16.62
C GLN A 282 -2.06 14.64 16.18
N TYR A 283 -3.07 14.56 15.31
CA TYR A 283 -3.66 13.30 14.87
C TYR A 283 -3.22 12.87 13.48
N TYR A 284 -2.29 13.59 12.83
CA TYR A 284 -1.88 13.33 11.44
C TYR A 284 -3.11 13.15 10.54
N LEU A 285 -3.99 14.15 10.54
CA LEU A 285 -5.15 14.23 9.67
C LEU A 285 -4.87 15.27 8.59
N SER A 286 -5.40 15.04 7.39
CA SER A 286 -5.34 16.03 6.33
C SER A 286 -6.11 17.30 6.74
N TYR A 287 -5.57 18.46 6.40
CA TYR A 287 -6.24 19.74 6.63
C TYR A 287 -7.65 19.78 6.00
N MET A 288 -7.83 19.11 4.84
CA MET A 288 -9.13 18.99 4.16
C MET A 288 -10.14 18.20 5.01
N THR A 289 -9.71 17.11 5.66
CA THR A 289 -10.57 16.30 6.53
C THR A 289 -11.04 17.11 7.73
N VAL A 290 -10.13 17.85 8.37
CA VAL A 290 -10.47 18.65 9.56
C VAL A 290 -11.33 19.86 9.19
N SER A 291 -11.09 20.49 8.04
CA SER A 291 -11.94 21.56 7.49
C SER A 291 -13.36 21.06 7.20
N MET A 292 -13.50 19.88 6.58
CA MET A 292 -14.79 19.23 6.36
C MET A 292 -15.50 18.94 7.68
N PHE A 293 -14.79 18.46 8.70
CA PHE A 293 -15.36 18.23 10.03
C PHE A 293 -15.82 19.52 10.69
N GLY A 294 -15.00 20.58 10.66
CA GLY A 294 -15.35 21.88 11.22
C GLY A 294 -16.59 22.51 10.57
N SER A 295 -16.80 22.27 9.28
CA SER A 295 -17.95 22.81 8.54
C SER A 295 -19.24 22.00 8.69
N ASN A 296 -19.14 20.69 8.93
CA ASN A 296 -20.29 19.77 8.87
C ASN A 296 -20.69 19.15 10.22
N ILE A 297 -19.86 19.26 11.26
CA ILE A 297 -20.14 18.69 12.58
C ILE A 297 -20.56 19.82 13.54
N GLY A 298 -21.82 19.76 13.96
CA GLY A 298 -22.39 20.61 15.02
C GLY A 298 -22.86 19.78 16.24
N PRO A 299 -23.30 20.45 17.32
CA PRO A 299 -23.78 19.80 18.54
C PRO A 299 -25.01 18.90 18.33
N ASP A 300 -25.83 19.19 17.31
CA ASP A 300 -27.06 18.46 17.00
C ASP A 300 -26.88 17.37 15.91
N THR A 301 -25.63 17.03 15.58
CA THR A 301 -25.34 16.05 14.52
C THR A 301 -25.77 14.65 14.95
N SER A 302 -26.66 14.01 14.19
CA SER A 302 -27.06 12.62 14.46
C SER A 302 -25.93 11.63 14.15
N LEU A 303 -25.96 10.45 14.77
CA LEU A 303 -24.96 9.40 14.54
C LEU A 303 -24.86 9.00 13.05
N GLU A 304 -25.99 8.93 12.34
CA GLU A 304 -26.03 8.56 10.92
C GLU A 304 -25.32 9.60 10.05
N VAL A 305 -25.57 10.90 10.32
CA VAL A 305 -24.92 12.00 9.60
C VAL A 305 -23.43 12.05 9.95
N PHE A 306 -23.08 11.84 11.23
CA PHE A 306 -21.68 11.78 11.65
C PHE A 306 -20.92 10.66 10.96
N LEU A 307 -21.49 9.45 10.87
CA LEU A 307 -20.86 8.33 10.15
C LEU A 307 -20.73 8.61 8.65
N HIS A 308 -21.70 9.30 8.06
CA HIS A 308 -21.60 9.73 6.66
C HIS A 308 -20.47 10.73 6.45
N ILE A 309 -20.37 11.76 7.29
CA ILE A 309 -19.27 12.75 7.26
C ILE A 309 -17.92 12.05 7.48
N LEU A 310 -17.83 11.16 8.47
CA LEU A 310 -16.62 10.41 8.74
C LEU A 310 -16.19 9.58 7.51
N SER A 311 -17.12 8.91 6.84
CA SER A 311 -16.81 8.13 5.64
C SER A 311 -16.27 8.95 4.46
N GLY A 312 -16.47 10.27 4.48
CA GLY A 312 -15.93 11.21 3.50
C GLY A 312 -14.53 11.74 3.81
N ALA A 313 -13.88 11.26 4.88
CA ALA A 313 -12.53 11.68 5.24
C ALA A 313 -11.50 11.32 4.15
N SER A 314 -10.56 12.24 3.89
CA SER A 314 -9.53 12.10 2.85
C SER A 314 -8.60 10.91 3.09
N GLU A 315 -8.48 10.45 4.33
CA GLU A 315 -7.68 9.29 4.71
C GLU A 315 -8.26 7.98 4.14
N TYR A 316 -9.56 7.94 3.83
CA TYR A 316 -10.20 6.77 3.25
C TYR A 316 -10.07 6.68 1.72
N ASP A 317 -9.53 7.71 1.07
CA ASP A 317 -9.23 7.69 -0.36
C ASP A 317 -8.17 6.65 -0.74
N GLU A 318 -7.36 6.22 0.22
CA GLU A 318 -6.37 5.15 0.03
C GLU A 318 -7.00 3.76 -0.01
N LEU A 319 -8.26 3.60 0.42
CA LEU A 319 -8.92 2.30 0.44
C LEU A 319 -9.32 1.88 -0.98
N PRO A 320 -8.73 0.81 -1.54
CA PRO A 320 -8.96 0.45 -2.93
C PRO A 320 -10.31 -0.26 -3.10
N VAL A 321 -11.13 0.22 -4.03
CA VAL A 321 -12.38 -0.45 -4.46
C VAL A 321 -12.09 -1.45 -5.56
N ARG A 322 -12.05 -2.76 -5.27
CA ARG A 322 -11.63 -3.75 -6.27
C ARG A 322 -12.69 -4.01 -7.34
N HIS A 323 -12.26 -4.60 -8.44
CA HIS A 323 -13.16 -5.05 -9.51
C HIS A 323 -14.27 -5.95 -8.95
N ASN A 324 -15.52 -5.64 -9.30
CA ASN A 324 -16.76 -6.26 -8.80
C ASN A 324 -17.15 -5.98 -7.33
N GLU A 325 -16.40 -5.16 -6.57
CA GLU A 325 -16.85 -4.77 -5.22
C GLU A 325 -18.05 -3.82 -5.24
N SER A 326 -18.26 -3.08 -6.34
CA SER A 326 -19.44 -2.20 -6.52
C SER A 326 -20.77 -2.97 -6.44
N LEU A 327 -20.80 -4.21 -6.95
CA LEU A 327 -21.97 -5.10 -6.86
C LEU A 327 -22.20 -5.61 -5.44
N PHE A 328 -21.13 -5.80 -4.67
CA PHE A 328 -21.21 -6.24 -3.28
C PHE A 328 -21.66 -5.11 -2.34
N CYS A 329 -21.17 -3.89 -2.59
CA CYS A 329 -21.61 -2.68 -1.87
C CYS A 329 -23.06 -2.30 -2.17
N LEU A 330 -23.65 -2.71 -3.30
CA LEU A 330 -25.08 -2.53 -3.57
C LEU A 330 -25.98 -3.48 -2.75
N CYS A 331 -25.42 -4.56 -2.19
CA CYS A 331 -26.15 -5.49 -1.33
C CYS A 331 -26.30 -5.00 0.13
N THR A 332 -25.82 -3.80 0.47
CA THR A 332 -25.91 -3.21 1.83
C THR A 332 -27.23 -2.48 2.10
N GLY A 333 -28.32 -2.81 1.39
CA GLY A 333 -29.68 -2.37 1.75
C GLY A 333 -30.17 -2.86 3.12
N THR A 334 -29.34 -3.62 3.85
CA THR A 334 -29.60 -4.21 5.18
C THR A 334 -28.46 -3.99 6.17
N VAL A 335 -27.73 -2.86 6.11
CA VAL A 335 -26.86 -2.48 7.23
C VAL A 335 -27.71 -1.73 8.25
N ASN A 336 -28.42 -2.48 9.09
CA ASN A 336 -28.86 -1.93 10.38
C ASN A 336 -27.59 -1.65 11.17
N ILE A 337 -27.38 -0.38 11.55
CA ILE A 337 -26.29 0.03 12.44
C ILE A 337 -26.65 -0.48 13.85
N GLN A 338 -26.54 -1.79 14.07
CA GLN A 338 -26.32 -2.34 15.39
C GLN A 338 -24.81 -2.34 15.58
N LEU A 339 -24.33 -1.50 16.49
CA LEU A 339 -22.98 -1.61 17.04
C LEU A 339 -22.89 -2.97 17.75
N VAL A 340 -22.59 -4.03 16.98
CA VAL A 340 -22.22 -5.32 17.53
C VAL A 340 -20.91 -5.06 18.29
N GLY A 341 -20.93 -5.37 19.58
CA GLY A 341 -19.80 -5.23 20.49
C GLY A 341 -18.52 -5.72 19.82
N ILE A 342 -17.47 -4.92 19.97
CA ILE A 342 -16.15 -5.14 19.40
C ILE A 342 -15.66 -6.52 19.86
N ASP A 343 -15.84 -7.52 19.00
CA ASP A 343 -15.21 -8.81 19.18
C ASP A 343 -13.69 -8.60 19.00
N GLN A 344 -12.94 -8.96 20.03
CA GLN A 344 -11.50 -8.77 20.13
C GLN A 344 -10.79 -9.65 19.10
N ASP A 345 -10.68 -9.17 17.86
CA ASP A 345 -9.85 -9.79 16.83
C ASP A 345 -8.49 -9.06 16.75
N PRO A 346 -7.38 -9.67 17.21
CA PRO A 346 -6.08 -8.99 17.36
C PRO A 346 -5.34 -8.70 16.04
N ARG A 347 -5.99 -8.87 14.88
CA ARG A 347 -5.33 -8.92 13.55
C ARG A 347 -5.34 -7.61 12.76
N ASN A 348 -5.70 -6.49 13.38
CA ASN A 348 -5.77 -5.19 12.69
C ASN A 348 -5.33 -4.01 13.57
N ILE A 349 -4.63 -4.32 14.66
CA ILE A 349 -4.36 -3.45 15.79
C ILE A 349 -3.59 -2.18 15.38
N GLY A 350 -2.56 -2.23 14.55
CA GLY A 350 -1.74 -1.03 14.27
C GLY A 350 -2.45 0.12 13.54
N MET A 351 -3.24 -0.19 12.51
CA MET A 351 -3.95 0.84 11.73
C MET A 351 -5.32 1.16 12.34
N LYS A 352 -5.99 0.16 12.95
CA LYS A 352 -7.25 0.39 13.68
C LYS A 352 -7.05 1.06 15.04
N GLU A 353 -5.95 0.87 15.75
CA GLU A 353 -5.69 1.61 17.00
C GLU A 353 -5.40 3.08 16.70
N SER A 354 -4.61 3.37 15.66
CA SER A 354 -4.41 4.74 15.15
C SER A 354 -5.75 5.37 14.77
N LEU A 355 -6.57 4.70 13.95
CA LEU A 355 -7.89 5.18 13.56
C LEU A 355 -8.90 5.24 14.72
N LEU A 356 -8.90 4.29 15.66
CA LEU A 356 -9.78 4.30 16.84
C LEU A 356 -9.32 5.34 17.87
N GLN A 357 -8.03 5.64 18.00
CA GLN A 357 -7.55 6.80 18.77
C GLN A 357 -7.96 8.10 18.10
N LYS A 358 -7.80 8.21 16.77
CA LYS A 358 -8.28 9.36 15.99
C LYS A 358 -9.80 9.54 16.13
N MET A 359 -10.58 8.45 16.08
CA MET A 359 -12.05 8.45 16.23
C MET A 359 -12.52 8.69 17.68
N SER A 360 -11.86 8.11 18.68
CA SER A 360 -12.19 8.29 20.11
C SER A 360 -12.00 9.75 20.54
N CYS A 361 -10.95 10.42 20.03
CA CYS A 361 -10.71 11.82 20.31
C CYS A 361 -11.67 12.76 19.56
N LEU A 362 -12.05 12.45 18.32
CA LEU A 362 -13.13 13.16 17.62
C LEU A 362 -14.46 13.08 18.37
N LEU A 363 -14.79 11.92 18.94
CA LEU A 363 -15.98 11.75 19.78
C LEU A 363 -15.89 12.54 21.10
N SER A 364 -14.69 12.74 21.65
CA SER A 364 -14.49 13.59 22.84
C SER A 364 -14.66 15.09 22.57
N TRP A 365 -14.58 15.52 21.30
CA TRP A 365 -14.77 16.90 20.88
C TRP A 365 -16.26 17.26 20.65
N VAL A 366 -17.07 16.29 20.20
CA VAL A 366 -18.51 16.50 19.90
C VAL A 366 -19.37 16.61 21.16
N ALA A 367 -18.90 16.16 22.33
CA ALA A 367 -19.66 16.21 23.58
C ALA A 367 -18.93 16.98 24.71
N PRO A 368 -18.93 18.32 24.72
CA PRO A 368 -18.26 19.09 25.78
C PRO A 368 -18.98 19.05 27.13
N SER A 369 -20.22 18.57 27.23
CA SER A 369 -20.95 18.48 28.51
C SER A 369 -22.20 17.60 28.44
N GLY A 370 -22.23 16.54 29.27
CA GLY A 370 -23.44 15.75 29.54
C GLY A 370 -23.19 14.24 29.54
N GLY A 371 -23.07 13.65 30.72
CA GLY A 371 -22.67 12.26 30.90
C GLY A 371 -23.53 11.23 30.18
N PHE A 372 -22.88 10.38 29.37
CA PHE A 372 -23.37 9.06 28.97
C PHE A 372 -22.22 8.09 28.68
N LEU A 373 -21.15 8.18 29.49
CA LEU A 373 -20.04 7.21 29.51
C LEU A 373 -20.16 6.21 30.68
N THR A 374 -21.33 6.13 31.33
CA THR A 374 -21.57 5.27 32.50
C THR A 374 -22.32 3.96 32.22
N GLN A 375 -22.49 3.53 30.95
CA GLN A 375 -23.17 2.25 30.65
C GLN A 375 -22.52 1.38 29.57
N LEU A 376 -21.25 1.61 29.21
CA LEU A 376 -20.54 0.73 28.26
C LEU A 376 -19.38 -0.05 28.89
N ILE A 377 -19.39 -0.21 30.21
CA ILE A 377 -18.61 -1.21 30.94
C ILE A 377 -19.50 -1.61 32.12
N SER A 378 -19.81 -2.89 32.26
CA SER A 378 -20.32 -3.42 33.54
C SER A 378 -19.35 -3.12 34.67
#